data_AF-A0A2V9CN09-F1
#
_entry.id   AF-A0A2V9CN09-F1
#
_cell.length_a   1.000
_cell.length_b   1.000
_cell.length_c   1.000
_cell.angle_alpha   90.00
_cell.angle_beta   90.00
_cell.angle_gamma   90.00
#
_symmetry.space_group_name_H-M   'P 1'
#
loop_
_entity.id
_entity.type
_entity.pdbx_description
1 polymer ?
#
loop_
_entity_poly.entity_id
_entity_poly.type
_entity_poly.pdbx_seq_one_letter_code
_entity_poly.pdbx_strand_id
1 'polypeptide(L)' 'GLAADELIAVLLDQRQHWIYRAWSAMLLASRNEKAATEALFHATQRDPVQWVRRDALRSLRLLIGDLEYEICPV' A
#
# COMPACT_ATOMS: atom_id res chain seq x y z
N GLY A 1 10.78 12.18 5.96
CA GLY A 1 10.04 11.16 5.19
C GLY A 1 8.80 11.81 4.63
N LEU A 2 8.33 11.35 3.45
CA LEU A 2 7.12 11.89 2.80
C LEU A 2 5.90 11.82 3.73
N ALA A 3 5.01 12.80 3.59
CA ALA A 3 3.73 12.84 4.30
C ALA A 3 2.79 11.73 3.77
N ALA A 4 1.80 11.33 4.58
CA ALA A 4 0.83 10.31 4.16
C ALA A 4 0.07 10.73 2.89
N ASP A 5 -0.32 12.00 2.79
CA ASP A 5 -1.01 12.55 1.60
C ASP A 5 -0.18 12.42 0.32
N GLU A 6 1.14 12.64 0.41
CA GLU A 6 2.04 12.51 -0.74
C GLU A 6 2.15 11.05 -1.19
N LEU A 7 2.24 10.12 -0.24
CA LEU A 7 2.27 8.69 -0.52
C LEU A 7 0.95 8.20 -1.12
N ILE A 8 -0.20 8.72 -0.64
CA ILE A 8 -1.52 8.44 -1.21
C ILE A 8 -1.58 8.94 -2.66
N ALA A 9 -1.11 10.17 -2.92
CA ALA A 9 -1.09 10.73 -4.27
C ALA A 9 -0.27 9.86 -5.24
N VAL A 10 0.91 9.39 -4.81
CA VAL A 10 1.75 8.50 -5.62
C VAL A 10 1.08 7.13 -5.82
N LEU A 11 0.49 6.53 -4.78
CA LEU A 11 -0.18 5.23 -4.86
C LEU A 11 -1.34 5.24 -5.86
N LEU A 12 -2.11 6.33 -5.92
CA LEU A 12 -3.32 6.42 -6.73
C LEU A 12 -3.08 6.96 -8.15
N ASP A 13 -1.95 7.62 -8.41
CA ASP A 13 -1.61 8.14 -9.74
C ASP A 13 -1.15 7.02 -10.69
N GLN A 14 -2.03 6.63 -11.60
CA GLN A 14 -1.77 5.59 -12.60
C GLN A 14 -0.70 5.96 -13.63
N ARG A 15 -0.28 7.23 -13.68
CA ARG A 15 0.85 7.69 -14.51
C ARG A 15 2.19 7.36 -13.87
N GLN A 16 2.22 7.12 -12.56
CA GLN A 16 3.45 6.73 -11.86
C GLN A 16 3.87 5.33 -12.26
N HIS A 17 5.18 5.10 -12.30
CA HIS A 17 5.73 3.76 -12.47
C HIS A 17 5.27 2.88 -11.30
N TRP A 18 4.86 1.64 -11.60
CA TRP A 18 4.24 0.74 -10.61
C TRP A 18 5.11 0.49 -9.38
N ILE A 19 6.44 0.54 -9.51
CA ILE A 19 7.39 0.42 -8.40
C ILE A 19 7.16 1.51 -7.35
N TYR A 20 6.95 2.76 -7.77
CA TYR A 20 6.72 3.87 -6.83
C TYR A 20 5.37 3.75 -6.13
N ARG A 21 4.36 3.22 -6.83
CA ARG A 21 3.05 2.92 -6.23
C ARG A 21 3.18 1.80 -5.19
N ALA A 22 3.90 0.71 -5.50
CA ALA A 22 4.16 -0.38 -4.58
C ALA A 22 4.91 0.09 -3.31
N TRP A 23 5.99 0.88 -3.48
CA TRP A 23 6.71 1.46 -2.35
C TRP A 23 5.83 2.41 -1.52
N SER A 24 4.98 3.20 -2.17
CA SER A 24 4.04 4.06 -1.45
C SER A 24 3.05 3.24 -0.64
N ALA A 25 2.53 2.15 -1.20
CA ALA A 25 1.68 1.21 -0.46
C ALA A 25 2.40 0.63 0.76
N MET A 26 3.67 0.24 0.65
CA MET A 26 4.45 -0.27 1.77
C MET A 26 4.68 0.78 2.87
N LEU A 27 5.02 2.02 2.49
CA LEU A 27 5.26 3.10 3.47
C LEU A 27 3.99 3.52 4.21
N LEU A 28 2.83 3.43 3.55
CA LEU A 28 1.52 3.69 4.16
C LEU A 28 1.13 2.66 5.24
N ALA A 29 1.75 1.47 5.29
CA ALA A 29 1.49 0.49 6.35
C ALA A 29 1.84 1.00 7.77
N SER A 30 2.69 2.04 7.86
CA SER A 30 3.07 2.67 9.13
C SER A 30 2.21 3.88 9.49
N ARG A 31 1.23 4.22 8.65
CA ARG A 31 0.36 5.39 8.81
C ARG A 31 -1.01 4.90 9.26
N ASN A 32 -1.27 4.96 10.57
CA ASN A 32 -2.55 4.59 11.16
C ASN A 32 -3.62 5.68 10.93
N GLU A 33 -3.81 6.03 9.66
CA GLU A 33 -4.68 7.11 9.21
C GLU A 33 -5.77 6.51 8.33
N LYS A 34 -7.02 6.94 8.55
CA LYS A 34 -8.17 6.45 7.78
C LYS A 34 -7.96 6.57 6.26
N ALA A 35 -7.38 7.70 5.81
CA ALA A 35 -7.10 7.94 4.40
C ALA A 35 -6.07 6.95 3.82
N ALA A 36 -5.06 6.57 4.59
CA ALA A 36 -4.09 5.55 4.20
C ALA A 36 -4.76 4.19 4.01
N THR A 37 -5.61 3.79 4.96
CA THR A 37 -6.41 2.55 4.88
C THR A 37 -7.32 2.54 3.65
N GLU A 38 -8.03 3.62 3.39
CA GLU A 38 -8.93 3.74 2.22
C GLU A 38 -8.15 3.68 0.90
N ALA A 39 -7.02 4.37 0.81
CA ALA A 39 -6.17 4.37 -0.38
C ALA A 39 -5.58 2.98 -0.65
N LEU A 40 -5.09 2.30 0.39
CA LEU A 40 -4.60 0.93 0.29
C LEU A 40 -5.72 -0.03 -0.13
N PHE A 41 -6.91 0.08 0.47
CA PHE A 41 -8.07 -0.74 0.09
C PHE A 41 -8.44 -0.53 -1.38
N HIS A 42 -8.50 0.72 -1.84
CA HIS A 42 -8.72 1.04 -3.24
C HIS A 42 -7.66 0.39 -4.15
N ALA A 43 -6.38 0.49 -3.80
CA ALA A 43 -5.29 -0.09 -4.57
C ALA A 43 -5.41 -1.62 -4.69
N THR A 44 -5.83 -2.33 -3.63
CA THR A 44 -6.06 -3.79 -3.70
C THR A 44 -7.09 -4.19 -4.75
N GLN A 45 -8.09 -3.35 -4.99
CA GLN A 45 -9.21 -3.64 -5.87
C GLN A 45 -8.97 -3.15 -7.30
N ARG A 46 -8.23 -2.06 -7.47
CA ARG A 46 -8.23 -1.28 -8.71
C ARG A 46 -6.87 -1.12 -9.38
N ASP A 47 -5.75 -1.33 -8.69
CA ASP A 47 -4.44 -1.14 -9.34
C ASP A 47 -4.26 -2.20 -10.45
N PRO A 48 -3.87 -1.83 -11.67
CA PRO A 48 -3.71 -2.77 -12.78
C PRO A 48 -2.57 -3.77 -12.53
N VAL A 49 -1.56 -3.41 -11.72
CA VAL A 49 -0.38 -4.23 -11.49
C VAL A 49 -0.56 -5.13 -10.28
N GLN A 50 -0.44 -6.45 -10.49
CA GLN A 50 -0.61 -7.46 -9.44
C GLN A 50 0.28 -7.22 -8.22
N TRP A 51 1.53 -6.79 -8.44
CA TRP A 51 2.49 -6.49 -7.38
C TRP A 51 2.00 -5.36 -6.46
N VAL A 52 1.44 -4.29 -7.03
CA VAL A 52 0.89 -3.18 -6.23
C VAL A 52 -0.32 -3.64 -5.44
N ARG A 53 -1.23 -4.43 -6.03
CA ARG A 53 -2.37 -4.99 -5.31
C ARG A 53 -1.95 -5.86 -4.12
N ARG A 54 -0.94 -6.71 -4.31
CA ARG A 54 -0.39 -7.58 -3.28
C ARG A 54 0.24 -6.79 -2.14
N ASP A 55 1.08 -5.81 -2.46
CA ASP A 55 1.78 -5.03 -1.45
C ASP A 55 0.79 -4.11 -0.70
N ALA A 56 -0.22 -3.57 -1.37
CA ALA A 56 -1.32 -2.86 -0.71
C ALA A 56 -2.12 -3.75 0.24
N LEU A 57 -2.42 -5.00 -0.14
CA LEU A 57 -3.10 -5.96 0.72
C LEU A 57 -2.26 -6.32 1.95
N ARG A 58 -0.96 -6.54 1.76
CA ARG A 58 -0.03 -6.79 2.87
C ARG A 58 -0.01 -5.61 3.85
N SER A 59 0.06 -4.37 3.34
CA SER A 59 0.01 -3.16 4.16
C SER A 59 -1.29 -3.01 4.93
N LEU A 60 -2.45 -3.34 4.32
CA LEU A 60 -3.72 -3.33 5.02
C LEU A 60 -3.75 -4.33 6.19
N ARG A 61 -3.29 -5.56 5.94
CA ARG A 61 -3.22 -6.59 6.99
C ARG A 61 -2.34 -6.15 8.16
N LEU A 62 -1.23 -5.48 7.88
CA LEU A 62 -0.38 -4.87 8.93
C LEU A 62 -1.13 -3.81 9.74
N LEU A 63 -1.89 -2.93 9.09
CA LEU A 63 -2.66 -1.88 9.78
C LEU A 63 -3.75 -2.44 10.71
N ILE A 64 -4.41 -3.53 10.31
CA ILE A 64 -5.47 -4.14 11.11
C ILE A 64 -4.97 -5.21 12.10
N GLY A 65 -3.64 -5.44 12.17
CA GLY A 65 -3.04 -6.44 13.06
C GLY A 65 -3.28 -7.89 12.65
N ASP A 66 -3.69 -8.14 11.41
CA ASP A 66 -4.04 -9.47 10.84
C ASP A 66 -2.87 -10.13 10.10
N LEU A 67 -1.64 -9.59 10.24
CA LEU A 67 -0.43 -10.20 9.73
C LEU A 67 0.47 -10.64 10.88
N GLU A 68 0.28 -11.86 11.38
CA GLU A 68 1.33 -12.56 12.11
C GLU A 68 2.42 -12.95 11.09
N TYR A 69 3.65 -12.45 11.29
CA TYR A 69 4.86 -12.68 10.49
C TYR A 69 4.82 -13.88 9.51
N GLU A 70 4.29 -13.69 8.30
CA GLU A 70 4.57 -14.60 7.19
C GLU A 70 5.97 -14.30 6.67
N ILE A 71 6.94 -15.07 7.15
CA ILE A 71 8.25 -15.20 6.53
C ILE A 71 8.02 -15.76 5.14
N CYS A 72 8.22 -14.96 4.10
CA CYS A 72 8.26 -15.49 2.73
C CYS A 72 9.46 -16.45 2.63
N PRO A 73 9.27 -17.74 2.30
CA PRO A 73 10.40 -18.61 2.01
C PRO A 73 11.06 -18.10 0.72
N VAL A 74 12.39 -17.95 0.80
CA VAL A 74 13.28 -17.54 -0.29
C VAL A 74 13.30 -18.61 -1.39
#